data_AF-A0A956AYN9-F1
#
_entry.id   AF-A0A956AYN9-F1
#
_cell.length_a   1.000
_cell.length_b   1.000
_cell.length_c   1.000
_cell.angle_alpha   90.00
_cell.angle_beta   90.00
_cell.angle_gamma   90.00
#
_symmetry.space_group_name_H-M   'P 1'
#
loop_
_entity.id
_entity.type
_entity.pdbx_description
1 polymer ?
#
loop_
_entity_poly.entity_id
_entity_poly.type
_entity_poly.pdbx_seq_one_letter_code
_entity_poly.pdbx_strand_id
1 'polypeptide(L)'
;MRGRLGLVLAGGLAVGLILHWFTPDGRVRSVADVIEGAALADGRVEQKAGLASALASLITLGSGGSAGREGPVVHLAAVISSRVSDWIRADGITGRDLLGCAVAAAVSASFNAPIA
;
A
#
# COMPACT_ATOMS: atom_id res chain seq x y z
N MET A 1 -19.17 -20.57 -15.23
CA MET A 1 -18.33 -21.00 -14.07
C MET A 1 -16.86 -21.27 -14.45
N ARG A 2 -16.54 -21.93 -15.58
CA ARG A 2 -15.15 -22.18 -16.03
C ARG A 2 -14.30 -20.93 -16.35
N GLY A 3 -14.89 -19.87 -16.92
CA GLY A 3 -14.13 -18.65 -17.28
C GLY A 3 -13.64 -17.79 -16.11
N ARG A 4 -14.34 -17.81 -14.96
CA ARG A 4 -13.95 -17.04 -13.77
C ARG A 4 -12.73 -17.63 -13.04
N LEU A 5 -12.59 -18.97 -13.07
CA LEU A 5 -11.45 -19.64 -12.44
C LEU A 5 -10.13 -19.28 -13.14
N GLY A 6 -10.14 -19.24 -14.48
CA GLY A 6 -8.96 -18.87 -15.27
C GLY A 6 -8.47 -17.44 -14.98
N LEU A 7 -9.40 -16.49 -14.78
CA LEU A 7 -9.06 -15.11 -14.43
C LEU A 7 -8.41 -15.00 -13.05
N VAL A 8 -8.94 -15.70 -12.04
CA VAL A 8 -8.37 -15.71 -10.68
C VAL A 8 -6.98 -16.35 -10.68
N LEU A 9 -6.80 -17.46 -11.41
CA LEU A 9 -5.51 -18.13 -11.52
C LEU A 9 -4.46 -17.26 -12.23
N ALA A 10 -4.83 -16.62 -13.34
CA ALA A 10 -3.96 -15.70 -14.05
C ALA A 10 -3.63 -14.46 -13.21
N GLY A 11 -4.62 -13.92 -12.48
CA GLY A 11 -4.43 -12.82 -11.54
C GLY A 11 -3.47 -13.17 -10.40
N GLY A 12 -3.64 -14.34 -9.79
CA GLY A 12 -2.74 -14.84 -8.76
C GLY A 12 -1.31 -15.07 -9.26
N LEU A 13 -1.14 -15.62 -10.47
CA LEU A 13 0.17 -15.76 -11.11
C LEU A 13 0.82 -14.40 -11.36
N ALA A 14 0.07 -13.43 -11.88
CA ALA A 14 0.57 -12.08 -12.13
C ALA A 14 1.01 -11.40 -10.83
N VAL A 15 0.21 -11.52 -9.77
CA VAL A 15 0.55 -11.01 -8.42
C VAL A 15 1.83 -11.65 -7.89
N GLY A 16 1.94 -12.98 -7.98
CA GLY A 16 3.14 -13.70 -7.57
C GLY A 16 4.39 -13.24 -8.34
N LEU A 17 4.27 -13.03 -9.65
CA LEU A 17 5.38 -12.55 -10.48
C LEU A 17 5.79 -11.11 -10.12
N ILE A 18 4.81 -10.24 -9.88
CA ILE A 18 5.05 -8.85 -9.44
C ILE A 18 5.80 -8.84 -8.12
N LEU A 19 5.34 -9.60 -7.12
CA LEU A 19 5.99 -9.63 -5.80
C LEU A 19 7.39 -10.24 -5.87
N HIS A 20 7.59 -11.27 -6.69
CA HIS A 20 8.91 -11.88 -6.89
C HIS A 20 9.93 -10.90 -7.49
N TRP A 21 9.50 -10.01 -8.37
CA TRP A 21 10.40 -9.06 -9.05
C TRP A 21 10.57 -7.74 -8.31
N PHE A 22 9.53 -7.24 -7.67
CA PHE A 22 9.50 -5.89 -7.09
C PHE A 22 9.67 -5.85 -5.57
N THR A 23 9.47 -6.95 -4.86
CA THR A 23 9.66 -7.01 -3.41
C THR A 23 10.77 -8.00 -3.05
N PRO A 24 11.87 -7.58 -2.40
CA PRO A 24 12.98 -8.47 -2.05
C PRO A 24 12.56 -9.63 -1.12
N ASP A 25 11.55 -9.41 -0.28
CA ASP A 25 11.03 -10.42 0.65
C ASP A 25 9.82 -11.20 0.10
N GLY A 26 9.35 -10.88 -1.11
CA GLY A 26 8.13 -11.46 -1.70
C GLY A 26 6.83 -11.14 -0.95
N ARG A 27 6.86 -10.19 0.00
CA ARG A 27 5.72 -9.83 0.87
C ARG A 27 4.99 -8.59 0.39
N VAL A 28 3.69 -8.54 0.65
CA VAL A 28 2.88 -7.33 0.48
C VAL A 28 3.09 -6.43 1.70
N ARG A 29 3.36 -5.15 1.47
CA ARG A 29 3.47 -4.13 2.51
C ARG A 29 2.09 -3.73 3.03
N SER A 30 2.01 -3.47 4.33
CA SER A 30 0.76 -3.24 5.05
C SER A 30 0.94 -2.16 6.14
N VAL A 31 -0.07 -2.02 6.99
CA VAL A 31 -0.13 -1.03 8.07
C VAL A 31 1.08 -1.12 9.01
N ALA A 32 1.59 -2.33 9.27
CA ALA A 32 2.77 -2.53 10.11
C ALA A 32 4.02 -1.83 9.56
N ASP A 33 4.25 -1.90 8.24
CA ASP A 33 5.38 -1.22 7.60
C ASP A 33 5.24 0.32 7.68
N VAL A 34 4.00 0.82 7.70
CA VAL A 34 3.71 2.25 7.88
C VAL A 34 3.98 2.71 9.32
N ILE A 35 3.56 1.91 10.31
CA ILE A 35 3.85 2.17 11.73
C ILE A 35 5.37 2.15 11.98
N GLU A 36 6.08 1.19 11.38
CA GLU A 36 7.52 1.11 11.43
C GLU A 36 8.19 2.35 10.83
N GLY A 37 7.74 2.79 9.65
CA GLY A 37 8.26 4.01 9.01
C GLY A 37 7.98 5.28 9.83
N ALA A 38 6.82 5.36 10.47
CA ALA A 38 6.49 6.44 11.39
C ALA A 38 7.40 6.45 12.62
N ALA A 39 7.72 5.29 13.18
CA ALA A 39 8.52 5.18 14.40
C ALA A 39 10.02 5.36 14.14
N LEU A 40 10.56 4.73 13.09
CA LEU A 40 11.98 4.51 12.88
C LEU A 40 12.57 5.25 11.68
N ALA A 41 11.75 5.74 10.74
CA ALA A 41 12.22 6.31 9.48
C ALA A 41 11.68 7.72 9.23
N ASP A 42 11.45 8.50 10.29
CA ASP A 42 11.02 9.91 10.18
C ASP A 42 9.75 10.11 9.33
N GLY A 43 8.82 9.16 9.40
CA GLY A 43 7.57 9.21 8.62
C GLY A 43 7.72 8.77 7.17
N ARG A 44 8.83 8.12 6.81
CA ARG A 44 9.11 7.65 5.44
C ARG A 44 8.92 6.14 5.32
N VAL A 45 8.47 5.68 4.15
CA VAL A 45 8.31 4.26 3.86
C VAL A 45 8.93 3.86 2.52
N GLU A 46 9.16 2.56 2.34
CA GLU A 46 9.69 2.04 1.10
C GLU A 46 8.68 2.18 -0.07
N GLN A 47 9.13 2.86 -1.13
CA GLN A 47 8.30 3.20 -2.29
C GLN A 47 8.09 2.05 -3.27
N LYS A 48 9.13 1.23 -3.50
CA LYS A 48 9.11 0.17 -4.52
C LYS A 48 8.17 -0.97 -4.13
N ALA A 49 8.38 -1.60 -2.97
CA ALA A 49 7.47 -2.65 -2.50
C ALA A 49 6.07 -2.10 -2.22
N GLY A 50 5.94 -0.83 -1.84
CA GLY A 50 4.64 -0.19 -1.66
C GLY A 50 3.80 -0.08 -2.92
N LEU A 51 4.39 0.36 -4.03
CA LEU A 51 3.70 0.42 -5.32
C LEU A 51 3.37 -0.98 -5.85
N ALA A 52 4.28 -1.93 -5.68
CA ALA A 52 4.07 -3.33 -6.05
C ALA A 52 2.89 -3.95 -5.26
N SER A 53 2.79 -3.63 -3.97
CA SER A 53 1.71 -4.07 -3.09
C SER A 53 0.35 -3.52 -3.52
N ALA A 54 0.28 -2.24 -3.88
CA ALA A 54 -0.93 -1.63 -4.40
C ALA A 54 -1.38 -2.28 -5.73
N LEU A 55 -0.45 -2.50 -6.66
CA LEU A 55 -0.72 -3.18 -7.93
C LEU A 55 -1.20 -4.63 -7.71
N ALA A 56 -0.54 -5.36 -6.81
CA ALA A 56 -0.92 -6.72 -6.46
C ALA A 56 -2.37 -6.80 -5.95
N SER A 57 -2.77 -5.87 -5.09
CA SER A 57 -4.13 -5.83 -4.57
C SER A 57 -5.17 -5.38 -5.60
N LEU A 58 -4.83 -4.45 -6.49
CA LEU A 58 -5.68 -4.08 -7.63
C LEU A 58 -5.96 -5.29 -8.54
N ILE A 59 -4.93 -6.07 -8.86
CA ILE A 59 -5.07 -7.27 -9.70
C ILE A 59 -5.88 -8.34 -8.98
N THR A 60 -5.59 -8.58 -7.69
CA THR A 60 -6.30 -9.58 -6.88
C THR A 60 -7.79 -9.28 -6.81
N LEU A 61 -8.15 -8.04 -6.44
CA LEU A 61 -9.55 -7.60 -6.32
C LEU A 61 -10.23 -7.53 -7.69
N GLY A 62 -9.55 -6.98 -8.70
CA GLY A 62 -10.08 -6.86 -10.06
C GLY A 62 -10.34 -8.21 -10.73
N SER A 63 -9.55 -9.23 -10.39
CA SER A 63 -9.74 -10.60 -10.89
C SER A 63 -10.84 -11.38 -10.16
N GLY A 64 -11.44 -10.80 -9.10
CA GLY A 64 -12.45 -11.45 -8.26
C GLY A 64 -11.86 -12.32 -7.15
N GLY A 65 -10.59 -12.13 -6.80
CA GLY A 65 -9.95 -12.72 -5.63
C GLY A 65 -10.42 -12.08 -4.32
N SER A 66 -10.37 -12.85 -3.24
CA SER A 66 -10.72 -12.36 -1.90
C SER A 66 -9.47 -11.82 -1.20
N ALA A 67 -9.46 -10.51 -0.93
CA ALA A 67 -8.40 -9.84 -0.19
C ALA A 67 -8.92 -8.56 0.46
N GLY A 68 -8.27 -8.10 1.53
CA GLY A 68 -8.47 -6.77 2.09
C GLY A 68 -7.69 -5.71 1.29
N ARG A 69 -8.30 -4.56 1.05
CA ARG A 69 -7.64 -3.38 0.43
C ARG A 69 -6.96 -2.44 1.41
N GLU A 70 -7.13 -2.70 2.71
CA GLU A 70 -6.71 -1.82 3.81
C GLU A 70 -5.20 -1.58 3.84
N GLY A 71 -4.41 -2.65 3.99
CA GLY A 71 -2.95 -2.57 4.02
C GLY A 71 -2.34 -1.89 2.79
N PRO A 72 -2.68 -2.31 1.56
CA PRO A 72 -2.14 -1.73 0.33
C PRO A 72 -2.50 -0.25 0.15
N VAL A 73 -3.72 0.17 0.50
CA VAL A 73 -4.13 1.57 0.38
C VAL A 73 -3.41 2.44 1.42
N VAL A 74 -3.30 1.96 2.66
CA VAL A 74 -2.58 2.65 3.74
C VAL A 74 -1.11 2.83 3.36
N HIS A 75 -0.46 1.78 2.86
CA HIS A 75 0.93 1.85 2.44
C HIS A 75 1.13 2.73 1.21
N LEU A 76 0.20 2.71 0.24
CA LEU A 76 0.25 3.62 -0.91
C LEU A 76 0.16 5.08 -0.48
N ALA A 77 -0.73 5.41 0.47
CA ALA A 77 -0.82 6.75 1.04
C ALA A 77 0.48 7.16 1.75
N ALA A 78 1.10 6.23 2.47
CA ALA A 78 2.40 6.45 3.09
C ALA A 78 3.52 6.72 2.08
N VAL A 79 3.54 6.01 0.95
CA VAL A 79 4.49 6.24 -0.15
C VAL A 79 4.31 7.64 -0.76
N ILE A 80 3.05 8.06 -0.97
CA ILE A 80 2.73 9.40 -1.47
C ILE A 80 3.20 10.46 -0.46
N SER A 81 2.86 10.28 0.82
CA SER A 81 3.29 11.19 1.89
C SER A 81 4.81 11.31 1.94
N SER A 82 5.53 10.18 1.90
CA SER A 82 7.01 10.16 1.90
C SER A 82 7.59 11.00 0.75
N ARG A 83 7.03 10.88 -0.45
CA ARG A 83 7.45 11.69 -1.60
C ARG A 83 7.16 13.18 -1.42
N VAL A 84 6.00 13.52 -0.87
CA VAL A 84 5.65 14.92 -0.59
C VAL A 84 6.56 15.49 0.49
N SER A 85 6.81 14.75 1.58
CA SER A 85 7.75 15.11 2.65
C SER A 85 9.15 15.36 2.13
N ASP A 86 9.66 14.49 1.24
CA ASP A 86 10.98 14.68 0.62
C ASP A 86 11.00 15.90 -0.30
N TRP A 87 9.91 16.16 -1.05
CA TRP A 87 9.81 17.30 -1.94
C TRP A 87 9.83 18.64 -1.20
N ILE A 88 9.11 18.72 -0.08
CA ILE A 88 9.09 19.93 0.77
C ILE A 88 10.23 19.97 1.78
N ARG A 89 11.10 18.94 1.80
CA ARG A 89 12.21 18.78 2.74
C ARG A 89 11.75 18.83 4.21
N ALA A 90 10.63 18.17 4.49
CA ALA A 90 10.07 18.05 5.83
C ALA A 90 11.04 17.34 6.79
N ASP A 91 11.14 17.88 8.01
CA ASP A 91 11.79 17.23 9.14
C ASP A 91 10.97 16.01 9.63
N GLY A 92 11.50 15.25 10.58
CA GLY A 92 10.86 14.01 11.04
C GLY A 92 9.53 14.20 11.75
N ILE A 93 9.29 15.34 12.42
CA ILE A 93 8.01 15.60 13.09
C ILE A 93 6.97 15.94 12.02
N THR A 94 7.27 16.91 11.15
CA THR A 94 6.39 17.29 10.05
C THR A 94 6.08 16.11 9.11
N GLY A 95 7.08 15.25 8.86
CA GLY A 95 6.91 14.03 8.07
C GLY A 95 5.94 13.03 8.70
N ARG A 96 6.02 12.82 10.03
CA ARG A 96 5.11 11.94 10.77
C ARG A 96 3.67 12.49 10.78
N ASP A 97 3.51 13.80 10.96
CA ASP A 97 2.19 14.44 10.92
C ASP A 97 1.56 14.32 9.52
N LEU A 98 2.35 14.57 8.47
CA LEU A 98 1.89 14.41 7.09
C LEU A 98 1.51 12.96 6.77
N LEU A 99 2.32 12.01 7.22
CA LEU A 99 2.06 10.58 7.11
C LEU A 99 0.73 10.20 7.78
N GLY A 100 0.52 10.63 9.02
CA GLY A 100 -0.71 10.36 9.78
C GLY A 100 -1.95 10.91 9.07
N CYS A 101 -1.91 12.18 8.64
CA CYS A 101 -3.00 12.80 7.90
C CYS A 101 -3.29 12.09 6.57
N ALA A 102 -2.26 11.74 5.81
CA ALA A 102 -2.41 11.06 4.52
C ALA A 102 -3.05 9.67 4.68
N VAL A 103 -2.59 8.90 5.68
CA VAL A 103 -3.13 7.57 5.97
C VAL A 103 -4.58 7.66 6.45
N ALA A 104 -4.89 8.59 7.37
CA ALA A 104 -6.25 8.81 7.85
C ALA A 104 -7.21 9.18 6.71
N ALA A 105 -6.79 10.09 5.82
CA ALA A 105 -7.57 10.48 4.65
C ALA A 105 -7.79 9.30 3.68
N ALA A 106 -6.79 8.46 3.46
CA ALA A 106 -6.88 7.31 2.57
C ALA A 106 -7.80 6.20 3.11
N VAL A 107 -7.77 5.94 4.43
CA VAL A 107 -8.70 5.02 5.09
C VAL A 107 -10.12 5.57 5.04
N SER A 108 -10.30 6.86 5.37
CA SER A 108 -11.59 7.55 5.30
C SER A 108 -12.21 7.47 3.90
N ALA A 109 -11.44 7.80 2.86
CA ALA A 109 -11.87 7.72 1.47
C ALA A 109 -12.14 6.27 1.03
N SER A 110 -11.36 5.33 1.54
CA SER A 110 -11.57 3.91 1.27
C SER A 110 -12.92 3.45 1.81
N PHE A 111 -13.22 3.69 3.07
CA PHE A 111 -14.43 3.18 3.70
C PHE A 111 -15.64 4.08 3.54
N ASN A 112 -15.47 5.24 2.91
CA ASN A 112 -16.48 6.31 2.92
C ASN A 112 -16.91 6.64 4.37
N ALA A 113 -15.93 6.65 5.27
CA ALA A 113 -16.10 6.74 6.71
C ALA A 113 -15.09 7.75 7.29
N PRO A 114 -15.41 9.06 7.29
CA PRO A 114 -14.45 10.12 7.65
C PRO A 114 -14.10 10.21 9.14
N ILE A 115 -14.78 9.45 10.01
CA ILE A 115 -14.58 9.43 11.47
C ILE A 115 -13.90 8.12 11.93
N ALA A 116 -13.54 7.24 11.00
CA ALA A 116 -13.00 5.91 11.29
C ALA A 116 -11.52 5.94 11.70
#